data_AF-A0A1V6PPK9-F1
#
_entry.id   AF-A0A1V6PPK9-F1
#
_cell.length_a   1.000
_cell.length_b   1.000
_cell.length_c   1.000
_cell.angle_alpha   90.00
_cell.angle_beta   90.00
_cell.angle_gamma   90.00
#
_symmetry.space_group_name_H-M   'P 1'
#
loop_
_entity.id
_entity.type
_entity.pdbx_description
1 polymer ?
#
loop_
_entity_poly.entity_id
_entity_poly.type
_entity_poly.pdbx_seq_one_letter_code
_entity_poly.pdbx_strand_id
1 'polypeptide(L)'
;AEKEGIKFEFTPPYTAEPNRIIERISGYVNDIARVMMLDAKLPEKLWPYAVETAIYTINRLADPKSGKSPIQGSIAYVHIPKSKRVQSRKMAPRAIKGHLMGYVGDHGHQFKV
;
A
#
# COMPACT_ATOMS: atom_id res chain seq x y z
N ALA A 1 10.45 -15.73 7.22
CA ALA A 1 11.53 -15.15 6.40
C ALA A 1 11.98 -16.14 5.33
N GLU A 2 12.98 -17.00 5.59
CA GLU A 2 13.43 -18.00 4.60
C GLU A 2 12.40 -19.10 4.32
N LYS A 3 11.67 -19.56 5.34
CA LYS A 3 10.56 -20.53 5.15
C LYS A 3 9.39 -20.01 4.30
N GLU A 4 9.30 -18.69 4.12
CA GLU A 4 8.26 -18.03 3.32
C GLU A 4 8.79 -17.62 1.92
N GLY A 5 10.04 -17.97 1.59
CA GLY A 5 10.67 -17.60 0.31
C GLY A 5 11.08 -16.13 0.20
N ILE A 6 11.15 -15.40 1.33
CA ILE A 6 11.51 -13.97 1.34
C ILE A 6 13.03 -13.85 1.46
N LYS A 7 13.65 -13.23 0.44
CA LYS A 7 15.08 -12.87 0.46
C LYS A 7 15.28 -11.59 1.27
N PHE A 8 16.13 -11.67 2.29
CA PHE A 8 16.57 -10.50 3.05
C PHE A 8 17.89 -10.00 2.48
N GLU A 9 17.88 -8.78 1.96
CA GLU A 9 19.08 -8.09 1.53
C GLU A 9 19.46 -7.07 2.61
N PHE A 10 20.60 -7.31 3.27
CA PHE A 10 21.11 -6.38 4.26
C PHE A 10 21.81 -5.22 3.57
N THR A 11 21.54 -4.01 4.06
CA THR A 11 22.26 -2.82 3.60
C THR A 11 23.71 -2.89 4.08
N PRO A 12 24.71 -2.64 3.21
CA PRO A 12 26.10 -2.62 3.62
C PRO A 12 26.33 -1.56 4.71
N PRO A 13 27.18 -1.84 5.71
CA PRO A 13 27.46 -0.90 6.79
C PRO A 13 27.99 0.42 6.22
N TYR A 14 27.58 1.54 6.84
CA TYR A 14 27.96 2.91 6.44
C TYR A 14 27.46 3.38 5.06
N THR A 15 26.56 2.64 4.40
CA THR A 15 25.95 3.10 3.14
C THR A 15 24.49 3.49 3.38
N ALA A 16 24.20 4.79 3.44
CA ALA A 16 22.84 5.29 3.67
C ALA A 16 21.95 5.30 2.40
N GLU A 17 22.55 5.17 1.22
CA GLU A 17 21.85 5.30 -0.07
C GLU A 17 20.71 4.29 -0.27
N PRO A 18 20.83 3.00 0.10
CA PRO A 18 19.74 2.02 -0.07
C PRO A 18 18.54 2.34 0.82
N ASN A 19 18.77 2.98 1.97
CA ASN A 19 17.76 3.25 2.98
C ASN A 19 17.11 4.64 2.82
N ARG A 20 17.64 5.48 1.92
CA ARG A 20 17.22 6.88 1.77
C ARG A 20 15.72 7.05 1.51
N ILE A 21 15.13 6.18 0.70
CA ILE A 21 13.71 6.27 0.35
C ILE A 21 12.84 5.98 1.58
N ILE A 22 13.17 4.94 2.34
CA ILE A 22 12.38 4.56 3.50
C ILE A 22 12.54 5.56 4.64
N GLU A 23 13.74 6.11 4.84
CA GLU A 23 13.98 7.19 5.80
C GLU A 23 13.10 8.40 5.50
N ARG A 24 13.07 8.83 4.24
CA ARG A 24 12.23 9.97 3.82
C ARG A 24 10.74 9.71 4.05
N ILE A 25 10.25 8.52 3.69
CA ILE A 25 8.83 8.18 3.86
C ILE A 25 8.47 8.07 5.34
N SER A 26 9.30 7.41 6.14
CA SER A 26 9.08 7.28 7.59
C SER A 26 9.10 8.63 8.31
N GLY A 27 10.00 9.55 7.90
CA GLY A 27 10.02 10.92 8.41
C GLY A 27 8.74 11.66 8.06
N TYR A 28 8.32 11.58 6.80
CA TYR A 28 7.10 12.22 6.31
C TYR A 28 5.83 11.73 7.03
N VAL A 29 5.70 10.43 7.28
CA VAL A 29 4.58 9.86 8.06
C VAL A 29 4.55 10.42 9.48
N ASN A 30 5.71 10.47 10.14
CA ASN A 30 5.81 11.01 11.50
C ASN A 30 5.48 12.51 11.55
N ASP A 31 5.90 13.28 10.56
CA ASP A 31 5.61 14.71 10.50
C ASP A 31 4.12 14.98 10.30
N ILE A 32 3.46 14.22 9.42
CA ILE A 32 2.00 14.30 9.25
C ILE A 32 1.28 13.90 10.53
N ALA A 33 1.68 12.80 11.16
CA ALA A 33 1.06 12.35 12.41
C ALA A 33 1.17 13.42 13.51
N ARG A 34 2.33 14.08 13.64
CA ARG A 34 2.52 15.20 14.57
C ARG A 34 1.60 16.38 14.27
N VAL A 35 1.50 16.79 13.01
CA VAL A 35 0.61 17.89 12.59
C VAL A 35 -0.85 17.55 12.90
N MET A 36 -1.30 16.34 12.56
CA MET A 36 -2.67 15.88 12.87
C MET A 36 -2.97 15.90 14.36
N MET A 37 -2.02 15.48 15.21
CA MET A 37 -2.21 15.49 16.67
C MET A 37 -2.25 16.90 17.25
N LEU A 38 -1.39 17.81 16.76
CA LEU A 38 -1.36 19.20 17.19
C LEU A 38 -2.64 19.95 16.80
N ASP A 39 -3.12 19.75 15.58
CA ASP A 39 -4.35 20.37 15.07
C ASP A 39 -5.59 19.88 15.84
N ALA A 40 -5.69 18.57 16.05
CA ALA A 40 -6.79 17.96 16.80
C ALA A 40 -6.67 18.11 18.33
N LYS A 41 -5.58 18.70 18.84
CA LYS A 41 -5.27 18.84 20.29
C LYS A 41 -5.40 17.53 21.06
N LEU A 42 -4.91 16.44 20.48
CA LEU A 42 -5.03 15.11 21.07
C LEU A 42 -3.89 14.82 22.07
N PRO A 43 -4.16 14.01 23.12
CA PRO A 43 -3.11 13.54 24.02
C PRO A 43 -2.13 12.61 23.28
N GLU A 44 -0.86 12.66 23.68
CA GLU A 44 0.24 11.91 23.05
C GLU A 44 -0.01 10.40 22.98
N LYS A 45 -0.78 9.84 23.92
CA LYS A 45 -1.14 8.41 23.99
C LYS A 45 -1.86 7.90 22.73
N LEU A 46 -2.47 8.78 21.95
CA LEU A 46 -3.20 8.42 20.72
C LEU A 46 -2.33 8.45 19.46
N TRP A 47 -1.01 8.61 19.59
CA TRP A 47 -0.08 8.60 18.46
C TRP A 47 -0.23 7.40 17.50
N PRO A 48 -0.55 6.16 17.92
CA PRO A 48 -0.67 5.03 16.99
C PRO A 48 -1.81 5.25 15.99
N TYR A 49 -2.94 5.80 16.46
CA TYR A 49 -4.10 6.11 15.63
C TYR A 49 -3.80 7.28 14.66
N ALA A 50 -3.02 8.26 15.10
CA ALA A 50 -2.59 9.35 14.24
C ALA A 50 -1.66 8.86 13.11
N VAL A 51 -0.74 7.94 13.42
CA VAL A 51 0.13 7.31 12.42
C VAL A 51 -0.67 6.46 11.43
N GLU A 52 -1.61 5.64 11.92
CA GLU A 52 -2.48 4.85 11.05
C GLU A 52 -3.30 5.74 10.11
N THR A 53 -3.87 6.83 10.64
CA THR A 53 -4.63 7.82 9.86
C THR A 53 -3.74 8.53 8.83
N ALA A 54 -2.51 8.87 9.20
CA ALA A 54 -1.53 9.47 8.29
C ALA A 54 -1.21 8.51 7.13
N ILE A 55 -0.90 7.24 7.43
CA ILE A 55 -0.62 6.21 6.41
C ILE A 55 -1.83 6.03 5.49
N TYR A 56 -3.03 5.93 6.06
CA TYR A 56 -4.26 5.79 5.30
C TYR A 56 -4.49 6.98 4.35
N THR A 57 -4.21 8.19 4.81
CA THR A 57 -4.35 9.42 4.02
C THR A 57 -3.32 9.48 2.89
N ILE A 58 -2.05 9.22 3.20
CA ILE A 58 -0.94 9.25 2.22
C ILE A 58 -1.18 8.22 1.10
N ASN A 59 -1.64 7.02 1.45
CA ASN A 59 -1.89 5.96 0.48
C ASN A 59 -3.05 6.26 -0.48
N ARG A 60 -3.94 7.21 -0.12
CA ARG A 60 -5.11 7.60 -0.92
C ARG A 60 -4.93 8.92 -1.66
N LEU A 61 -4.02 9.77 -1.20
CA LEU A 61 -3.74 11.03 -1.88
C LEU A 61 -3.08 10.74 -3.23
N ALA A 62 -3.60 11.36 -4.29
CA ALA A 62 -2.98 11.27 -5.60
C ALA A 62 -1.69 12.10 -5.60
N ASP A 63 -0.60 11.52 -6.12
CA ASP A 63 0.61 12.29 -6.32
C ASP A 63 0.33 13.37 -7.40
N PRO A 64 0.62 14.66 -7.13
CA PRO A 64 0.33 15.74 -8.07
C PRO A 64 1.04 15.59 -9.43
N LYS A 65 2.14 14.82 -9.50
CA LYS A 65 2.86 14.57 -10.75
C LYS A 65 2.27 13.43 -11.55
N SER A 66 1.80 12.37 -10.88
CA SER A 66 1.30 11.16 -11.55
C SER A 66 -0.23 11.12 -11.70
N GLY A 67 -0.94 11.94 -10.92
CA GLY A 67 -2.40 11.93 -10.83
C GLY A 67 -2.97 10.62 -10.24
N LYS A 68 -2.11 9.73 -9.74
CA LYS A 68 -2.49 8.42 -9.18
C LYS A 68 -2.08 8.37 -7.72
N SER A 69 -2.91 7.76 -6.90
CA SER A 69 -2.55 7.44 -5.52
C SER A 69 -1.65 6.19 -5.46
N PRO A 70 -0.83 6.03 -4.42
CA PRO A 70 -0.02 4.82 -4.24
C PRO A 70 -0.84 3.53 -4.32
N ILE A 71 -2.06 3.55 -3.78
CA ILE A 71 -2.98 2.41 -3.89
C ILE A 71 -3.34 2.12 -5.36
N GLN A 72 -3.71 3.16 -6.13
CA GLN A 72 -4.03 3.05 -7.56
C GLN A 72 -2.84 2.66 -8.44
N GLY A 73 -1.61 2.91 -8.00
CA GLY A 73 -0.40 2.44 -8.65
C GLY A 73 -0.15 0.93 -8.49
N SER A 74 -0.79 0.28 -7.52
CA SER A 74 -0.55 -1.12 -7.19
C SER A 74 -1.31 -2.05 -8.14
N ILE A 75 -0.57 -2.91 -8.83
CA ILE A 75 -1.14 -3.94 -9.73
C ILE A 75 -1.75 -5.04 -8.86
N ALA A 76 -3.01 -5.39 -9.14
CA ALA A 76 -3.71 -6.48 -8.50
C ALA A 76 -4.23 -7.49 -9.55
N TYR A 77 -4.36 -8.75 -9.15
CA TYR A 77 -4.93 -9.80 -9.99
C TYR A 77 -6.28 -10.23 -9.44
N VAL A 78 -7.35 -10.01 -10.21
CA VAL A 78 -8.73 -10.32 -9.81
C VAL A 78 -9.14 -11.69 -10.36
N HIS A 79 -9.59 -12.57 -9.47
CA HIS A 79 -10.04 -13.91 -9.86
C HIS A 79 -11.30 -13.84 -10.75
N ILE A 80 -11.25 -14.48 -11.91
CA ILE A 80 -12.41 -14.61 -12.79
C ILE A 80 -13.32 -15.73 -12.27
N PRO A 81 -14.60 -15.52 -11.96
CA PRO A 81 -15.49 -16.61 -11.52
C PRO A 81 -15.56 -17.73 -12.56
N LYS A 82 -15.68 -19.00 -12.12
CA LYS A 82 -15.75 -20.17 -13.02
C LYS A 82 -16.86 -20.05 -14.08
N SER A 83 -17.98 -19.40 -13.76
CA SER A 83 -19.11 -19.14 -14.67
C SER A 83 -18.73 -18.30 -15.88
N LYS A 84 -17.73 -17.41 -15.76
CA LYS A 84 -17.25 -16.55 -16.84
C LYS A 84 -16.05 -17.15 -17.60
N ARG A 85 -15.61 -18.35 -17.21
CA ARG A 85 -14.47 -19.05 -17.83
C ARG A 85 -14.96 -20.08 -18.83
N VAL A 86 -14.32 -20.10 -20.01
CA VAL A 86 -14.45 -21.21 -20.95
C VAL A 86 -13.69 -22.41 -20.38
N GLN A 87 -14.42 -23.38 -19.81
CA GLN A 87 -13.85 -24.52 -19.06
C GLN A 87 -13.01 -25.46 -19.91
N SER A 88 -13.23 -25.51 -21.23
CA SER A 88 -12.43 -26.30 -22.15
C SER A 88 -10.98 -25.80 -22.25
N ARG A 89 -10.73 -24.52 -21.94
CA ARG A 89 -9.38 -23.92 -22.00
C ARG A 89 -8.69 -24.04 -20.63
N LYS A 90 -8.10 -25.21 -20.36
CA LYS A 90 -7.42 -25.53 -19.09
C LYS A 90 -6.25 -24.57 -18.76
N MET A 91 -5.53 -24.10 -19.78
CA MET A 91 -4.36 -23.21 -19.65
C MET A 91 -4.71 -21.71 -19.78
N ALA A 92 -5.98 -21.33 -19.92
CA ALA A 92 -6.33 -19.92 -20.04
C ALA A 92 -6.06 -19.16 -18.72
N PRO A 93 -5.77 -17.84 -18.81
CA PRO A 93 -5.59 -16.99 -17.63
C PRO A 93 -6.81 -17.06 -16.70
N ARG A 94 -6.56 -17.30 -15.41
CA ARG A 94 -7.60 -17.41 -14.38
C ARG A 94 -7.85 -16.10 -13.62
N ALA A 95 -7.01 -15.09 -13.85
CA ALA A 95 -7.12 -13.78 -13.24
C ALA A 95 -6.93 -12.68 -14.29
N ILE A 96 -7.56 -11.54 -14.05
CA ILE A 96 -7.36 -10.33 -14.85
C ILE A 96 -6.46 -9.38 -14.08
N LYS A 97 -5.48 -8.81 -14.77
CA LYS A 97 -4.62 -7.75 -14.23
C LYS A 97 -5.45 -6.46 -14.13
N GLY A 98 -5.49 -5.85 -12.95
CA GLY A 98 -6.12 -4.55 -12.69
C GLY A 98 -5.27 -3.72 -11.74
N HIS A 99 -5.82 -2.59 -11.30
CA HIS A 99 -5.22 -1.69 -10.31
C HIS A 99 -6.09 -1.67 -9.05
N LEU A 100 -5.47 -1.74 -7.87
CA LEU A 100 -6.15 -1.62 -6.58
C LEU A 100 -6.60 -0.17 -6.38
N MET A 101 -7.89 0.09 -6.23
CA MET A 101 -8.41 1.45 -6.02
C MET A 101 -8.64 1.77 -4.54
N GLY A 102 -8.90 0.75 -3.71
CA GLY A 102 -9.28 0.96 -2.32
C GLY A 102 -9.71 -0.32 -1.61
N TYR A 103 -10.07 -0.17 -0.34
CA TYR A 103 -10.67 -1.21 0.50
C TYR A 103 -12.16 -0.91 0.70
N VAL A 104 -13.02 -1.92 0.65
CA VAL A 104 -14.46 -1.85 0.97
C VAL A 104 -14.73 -2.72 2.19
N GLY A 105 -14.92 -2.10 3.35
CA GLY A 105 -15.11 -2.83 4.60
C GLY A 105 -13.93 -3.75 4.95
N ASP A 106 -14.15 -4.71 5.83
CA ASP A 106 -13.07 -5.51 6.42
C ASP A 106 -12.40 -6.49 5.43
N HIS A 107 -13.09 -6.88 4.35
CA HIS A 107 -12.62 -7.92 3.42
C HIS A 107 -12.80 -7.59 1.93
N GLY A 108 -13.30 -6.40 1.60
CA GLY A 108 -13.50 -6.00 0.21
C GLY A 108 -12.31 -5.22 -0.32
N HIS A 109 -11.95 -5.47 -1.57
CA HIS A 109 -11.02 -4.64 -2.32
C HIS A 109 -11.73 -4.11 -3.57
N GLN A 110 -11.59 -2.81 -3.85
CA GLN A 110 -12.04 -2.22 -5.10
C GLN A 110 -10.93 -2.35 -6.13
N PHE A 111 -11.26 -2.86 -7.30
CA PHE A 111 -10.32 -2.99 -8.40
C PHE A 111 -10.86 -2.26 -9.61
N LYS A 112 -9.98 -1.57 -10.32
CA LYS A 112 -10.24 -1.06 -11.67
C LYS A 112 -9.46 -1.92 -12.66
N VAL A 113 -10.20 -2.64 -13.51
CA VAL A 113 -9.65 -3.45 -14.62
C VAL A 113 -9.43 -2.55 -15.82
#